data_AF-G9XKC3-F1
#
_entry.id   AF-G9XKC3-F1
#
_cell.length_a   1.000
_cell.length_b   1.000
_cell.length_c   1.000
_cell.angle_alpha   90.00
_cell.angle_beta   90.00
_cell.angle_gamma   90.00
#
_symmetry.space_group_name_H-M   'P 1'
#
loop_
_entity.id
_entity.type
_entity.pdbx_description
1 polymer ?
#
loop_
_entity_poly.entity_id
_entity_poly.type
_entity_poly.pdbx_seq_one_letter_code
_entity_poly.pdbx_strand_id
1 'polypeptide(L)' 'MKTLIKNGTIITASEEQQQASDYTPYEGLRMKGGVAKVLLRGEVIVDAGKYVGKPGDGKFIARQTLRSQNGKV' A
#
# COMPACT_ATOMS: atom_id res chain seq x y z
N MET A 1 -1.61 4.63 -24.67
CA MET A 1 -2.99 4.52 -25.19
C MET A 1 -3.90 4.57 -23.97
N LYS A 2 -4.67 5.65 -23.77
CA LYS A 2 -5.39 5.89 -22.51
C LYS A 2 -6.73 5.16 -22.57
N THR A 3 -6.77 3.90 -22.11
CA THR A 3 -8.01 3.13 -22.09
C THR A 3 -8.88 3.61 -20.94
N LEU A 4 -9.91 4.38 -21.29
CA LEU A 4 -11.07 4.66 -20.45
C LEU A 4 -11.80 3.35 -20.13
N ILE A 5 -11.54 2.74 -18.97
CA ILE A 5 -12.35 1.62 -18.50
C ILE A 5 -13.42 2.14 -17.54
N LYS A 6 -14.57 2.49 -18.12
CA LYS A 6 -15.83 2.49 -17.37
C LYS A 6 -16.11 1.05 -16.94
N ASN A 7 -16.10 0.80 -15.62
CA ASN A 7 -16.61 -0.39 -14.90
C ASN A 7 -15.62 -1.44 -14.36
N GLY A 8 -14.34 -1.12 -14.21
CA GLY A 8 -13.40 -1.92 -13.40
C GLY A 8 -11.95 -1.68 -13.78
N THR A 9 -11.06 -1.58 -12.81
CA THR A 9 -9.61 -1.42 -13.07
C THR A 9 -9.02 -2.79 -13.41
N ILE A 10 -8.22 -2.86 -14.48
CA ILE A 10 -7.36 -4.02 -14.76
C ILE A 10 -6.03 -3.75 -14.06
N ILE A 11 -5.51 -4.73 -13.33
CA ILE A 11 -4.20 -4.59 -12.71
C ILE A 11 -3.13 -4.80 -13.77
N THR A 12 -2.28 -3.80 -13.95
CA THR A 12 -1.02 -3.94 -14.68
C THR A 12 0.14 -3.46 -13.82
N ALA A 13 1.31 -4.11 -13.94
CA ALA A 13 2.50 -3.68 -13.20
C ALA A 13 2.92 -2.25 -13.58
N SER A 14 2.83 -1.90 -14.86
CA SER A 14 3.37 -0.65 -15.41
C SER A 14 2.51 0.59 -15.15
N GLU A 15 1.19 0.45 -14.93
CA GLU A 15 0.30 1.61 -14.84
C GLU A 15 -0.28 1.83 -13.43
N GLU A 16 -0.48 0.78 -12.62
CA GLU A 16 -1.22 0.87 -11.36
C GLU A 16 -0.37 0.67 -10.09
N GLN A 17 0.75 -0.04 -10.19
CA GLN A 17 1.54 -0.42 -9.01
C GLN A 17 2.64 0.60 -8.68
N GLN A 18 2.95 0.71 -7.38
CA GLN A 18 4.04 1.55 -6.87
C GLN A 18 5.30 0.74 -6.55
N GLN A 19 5.31 -0.55 -6.90
CA GLN A 19 6.45 -1.43 -6.72
C GLN A 19 7.52 -1.08 -7.75
N ALA A 20 8.79 -1.31 -7.42
CA ALA A 20 9.89 -1.13 -8.38
C ALA A 20 10.02 -2.29 -9.39
N SER A 21 9.19 -3.33 -9.24
CA SER A 21 9.18 -4.50 -10.12
C SER A 21 8.42 -4.18 -11.41
N ASP A 22 8.84 -4.80 -12.51
CA ASP A 22 8.23 -4.69 -13.84
C ASP A 22 7.15 -5.76 -14.12
N TYR A 23 6.86 -6.60 -13.13
CA TYR A 23 5.86 -7.67 -13.23
C TYR A 23 5.01 -7.76 -11.95
N THR A 24 3.83 -8.37 -12.09
CA THR A 24 2.94 -8.69 -10.98
C THR A 24 2.22 -10.02 -11.24
N PRO A 25 2.01 -10.87 -10.22
CA PRO A 25 1.22 -12.09 -10.37
C PRO A 25 -0.26 -11.81 -10.67
N TYR A 26 -0.71 -10.56 -10.55
CA TYR A 26 -2.08 -10.13 -10.75
C TYR A 26 -2.34 -9.53 -12.13
N GLU A 27 -1.40 -9.66 -13.07
CA GLU A 27 -1.50 -9.05 -14.40
C GLU A 27 -2.80 -9.47 -15.11
N GLY A 28 -3.54 -8.49 -15.62
CA GLY A 28 -4.80 -8.72 -16.33
C GLY A 28 -6.02 -9.00 -15.42
N LEU A 29 -5.85 -9.06 -14.09
CA LEU A 29 -6.96 -9.26 -13.16
C LEU A 29 -7.87 -8.03 -13.13
N ARG A 30 -9.19 -8.25 -13.27
CA ARG A 30 -10.21 -7.20 -13.15
C ARG A 30 -10.64 -7.04 -11.70
N MET A 31 -10.59 -5.82 -11.21
CA MET A 31 -11.01 -5.46 -9.86
C MET A 31 -12.00 -4.29 -9.88
N LYS A 32 -12.92 -4.31 -8.90
CA LYS A 32 -13.80 -3.19 -8.61
C LYS A 32 -13.36 -2.53 -7.30
N GLY A 33 -13.25 -1.20 -7.32
CA GLY A 33 -12.81 -0.40 -6.17
C GLY A 33 -11.31 -0.11 -6.21
N GLY A 34 -10.88 0.85 -5.39
CA GLY A 34 -9.49 1.29 -5.29
C GLY A 34 -9.24 2.00 -3.97
N VAL A 35 -7.98 2.25 -3.64
CA VAL A 35 -7.59 2.89 -2.38
C VAL A 35 -7.92 4.38 -2.43
N ALA A 36 -8.93 4.78 -1.65
CA ALA A 36 -9.36 6.18 -1.58
C ALA A 36 -8.42 7.03 -0.71
N LYS A 37 -8.16 6.59 0.54
CA LYS A 37 -7.21 7.23 1.46
C LYS A 37 -6.50 6.20 2.33
N VAL A 38 -5.25 6.46 2.69
CA VAL A 38 -4.49 5.71 3.70
C VAL A 38 -3.98 6.67 4.74
N LEU A 39 -4.19 6.34 6.02
CA LEU A 39 -3.70 7.11 7.14
C LEU A 39 -2.54 6.40 7.82
N LEU A 40 -1.51 7.16 8.18
CA LEU A 40 -0.41 6.71 9.02
C LEU A 40 -0.34 7.61 10.25
N ARG A 41 -0.74 7.07 11.41
CA ARG A 41 -0.79 7.79 12.70
C ARG A 41 -1.62 9.09 12.63
N GLY A 42 -2.77 9.03 11.96
CA GLY A 42 -3.69 10.17 11.81
C GLY A 42 -3.42 11.05 10.58
N GLU A 43 -2.25 10.94 9.96
CA GLU A 43 -1.89 11.74 8.79
C GLU A 43 -2.20 11.01 7.48
N VAL A 44 -2.73 11.72 6.49
CA VAL A 44 -3.01 11.16 5.15
C VAL A 44 -1.69 10.96 4.41
N ILE A 45 -1.39 9.71 4.05
CA ILE A 45 -0.18 9.34 3.28
C ILE A 45 -0.48 8.83 1.87
N VAL A 46 -1.73 8.47 1.59
CA VAL A 46 -2.24 8.20 0.23
C VAL A 46 -3.57 8.90 0.07
N ASP A 47 -3.76 9.60 -1.05
CA ASP A 47 -5.03 10.21 -1.43
C ASP A 47 -5.34 9.95 -2.90
N ALA A 48 -6.54 9.44 -3.18
CA ALA A 48 -7.02 9.08 -4.52
C ALA A 48 -6.01 8.22 -5.30
N GLY A 49 -5.43 7.21 -4.66
CA GLY A 49 -4.43 6.32 -5.23
C GLY A 49 -3.02 6.89 -5.38
N LYS A 50 -2.77 8.14 -4.98
CA LYS A 50 -1.43 8.76 -5.04
C LYS A 50 -0.77 8.80 -3.68
N TYR A 51 0.50 8.43 -3.61
CA TYR A 51 1.30 8.59 -2.41
C TYR A 51 1.63 10.08 -2.19
N VAL A 52 1.35 10.57 -0.98
CA VAL A 52 1.57 11.96 -0.54
C VAL A 52 2.37 12.05 0.77
N GLY A 53 2.82 10.92 1.30
CA GLY A 53 3.67 10.87 2.48
C GLY A 53 5.12 11.26 2.22
N LYS A 54 5.96 11.21 3.25
CA LYS A 54 7.39 11.52 3.18
C LYS A 54 8.25 10.33 3.60
N PRO A 55 9.39 10.09 2.94
CA PRO A 55 10.38 9.12 3.42
C PRO A 55 10.79 9.42 4.87
N GLY A 56 10.86 8.40 5.71
CA GLY A 56 11.19 8.55 7.13
C GLY A 56 9.98 8.79 8.05
N ASP A 57 8.75 8.91 7.51
CA ASP A 57 7.56 8.97 8.36
C ASP A 57 7.38 7.69 9.18
N GLY A 58 7.93 6.55 8.78
CA GLY A 58 7.89 5.32 9.57
C GLY A 58 8.55 5.46 10.94
N LYS A 59 8.05 4.72 11.95
CA LYS A 59 8.71 4.57 13.25
C LYS A 59 8.87 3.09 13.56
N PHE A 60 10.03 2.69 14.10
CA PHE A 60 10.24 1.33 14.58
C PHE A 60 9.32 1.05 15.77
N ILE A 61 8.62 -0.09 15.72
CA ILE A 61 7.78 -0.58 16.81
C ILE A 61 8.47 -1.81 17.40
N ALA A 62 9.07 -1.65 18.58
CA ALA A 62 9.68 -2.77 19.30
C ALA A 62 8.61 -3.78 19.70
N ARG A 63 8.83 -5.06 19.38
CA ARG A 63 7.99 -6.15 19.89
C ARG A 63 8.61 -6.70 21.16
N GLN A 64 7.78 -6.99 22.15
CA GLN A 64 8.22 -7.69 23.35
C GLN A 64 8.47 -9.16 23.03
N THR A 65 9.44 -9.76 23.71
CA THR A 65 9.62 -11.21 23.71
C THR A 65 8.64 -11.83 24.71
N LEU A 66 8.27 -13.10 24.49
CA LEU A 66 7.45 -13.84 25.44
C LEU A 66 8.06 -13.87 26.85
N ARG A 67 9.41 -13.87 26.96
CA ARG A 67 10.12 -13.85 28.24
C ARG A 67 9.99 -12.51 28.97
N SER A 68 10.02 -11.40 28.23
CA SER A 68 9.88 -10.05 28.80
C SER A 68 8.48 -9.78 29.37
N GLN A 69 7.45 -10.48 28.90
CA GLN A 69 6.07 -10.28 29.39
C GLN A 69 5.79 -10.99 30.72
N ASN A 70 6.55 -12.04 31.05
CA ASN A 70 6.36 -12.84 32.27
C ASN A 70 7.29 -12.46 33.43
N GLY A 71 7.85 -11.24 33.41
CA GLY A 71 8.47 -10.64 34.59
C GLY A 71 9.77 -11.28 35.08
N LYS A 72 10.63 -11.78 34.19
CA LYS A 72 12.03 -12.08 34.54
C LYS A 72 12.99 -11.66 33.42
N VAL A 73 13.72 -10.58 33.69
CA VAL A 73 15.10 -10.43 33.22
C VAL A 73 15.98 -10.90 34.35
#